data_AF-H8XAE9-F1
#
_entry.id   AF-H8XAE9-F1
#
_cell.length_a   1.000
_cell.length_b   1.000
_cell.length_c   1.000
_cell.angle_alpha   90.00
_cell.angle_beta   90.00
_cell.angle_gamma   90.00
#
_symmetry.space_group_name_H-M   'P 1'
#
loop_
_entity.id
_entity.type
_entity.pdbx_description
1 polymer ?
#
loop_
_entity_poly.entity_id
_entity_poly.type
_entity_poly.pdbx_seq_one_letter_code
_entity_poly.pdbx_strand_id
1 'polypeptide(L)'
;MDFANFEKLKCVKLADSRLSDIVNFAFPDSLDVLDLSKSYITSIEGVKFPKILVSLNPSSNFPRSIAGVQFPPTLRRPNLNIILINAGDIQKSNLHENFHIETLYLGGQDKIDFSCCMLLENLHSLSLCHCIASNSYRFGHKLKSLQIEYCDYTNGMSIGECFNLKYLYI
;
A
#
# COMPACT_ATOMS: atom_id res chain seq x y z
N MET A 1 -13.41 -16.81 9.24
CA MET A 1 -12.71 -17.50 10.34
C MET A 1 -12.75 -16.57 11.54
N ASP A 2 -13.01 -17.08 12.74
CA ASP A 2 -13.18 -16.24 13.92
C ASP A 2 -11.93 -16.30 14.81
N PHE A 3 -11.17 -15.21 14.85
CA PHE A 3 -10.05 -15.02 15.77
C PHE A 3 -10.38 -14.12 16.96
N ALA A 4 -11.61 -13.60 17.05
CA ALA A 4 -11.98 -12.58 18.04
C ALA A 4 -11.81 -13.08 19.49
N ASN A 5 -11.98 -14.39 19.71
CA ASN A 5 -11.85 -15.00 21.03
C ASN A 5 -10.40 -15.13 21.52
N PHE A 6 -9.39 -14.91 20.66
CA PHE A 6 -7.99 -14.97 21.07
C PHE A 6 -7.51 -13.61 21.57
N GLU A 7 -7.96 -13.21 22.76
CA GLU A 7 -7.74 -11.87 23.34
C GLU A 7 -6.26 -11.47 23.50
N LYS A 8 -5.33 -12.44 23.52
CA LYS A 8 -3.88 -12.19 23.63
C LYS A 8 -3.13 -12.34 22.29
N LEU A 9 -3.84 -12.62 21.20
CA LEU A 9 -3.21 -12.92 19.91
C LEU A 9 -2.60 -11.65 19.30
N LYS A 10 -1.27 -11.65 19.19
CA LYS A 10 -0.52 -10.51 18.66
C LYS A 10 -0.20 -10.59 17.18
N CYS A 11 -0.20 -11.79 16.60
CA CYS A 11 0.24 -12.01 15.24
C CYS A 11 -0.61 -13.08 14.55
N VAL A 12 -1.08 -12.76 13.35
CA VAL A 12 -1.77 -13.67 12.45
C VAL A 12 -1.02 -13.66 11.12
N LYS A 13 -0.56 -14.83 10.70
CA LYS A 13 0.09 -15.03 9.41
C LYS A 13 -0.80 -15.89 8.54
N LEU A 14 -1.39 -15.27 7.53
CA LEU A 14 -2.15 -15.93 6.47
C LEU A 14 -1.35 -15.89 5.15
N ALA A 15 -0.02 -15.76 5.25
CA ALA A 15 0.84 -15.72 4.09
C ALA A 15 0.79 -17.05 3.32
N ASP A 16 0.91 -16.99 1.99
CA ASP A 16 0.87 -18.16 1.10
C ASP A 16 -0.43 -19.01 1.27
N SER A 17 -1.50 -18.36 1.69
CA SER A 17 -2.80 -19.00 1.83
C SER A 17 -3.56 -18.97 0.49
N ARG A 18 -4.34 -20.02 0.22
CA ARG A 18 -5.28 -20.08 -0.91
C ARG A 18 -6.56 -19.26 -0.69
N LEU A 19 -6.52 -18.29 0.23
CA LEU A 19 -7.67 -17.44 0.55
C LEU A 19 -7.94 -16.48 -0.62
N SER A 20 -9.20 -16.41 -1.05
CA SER A 20 -9.70 -15.44 -2.02
C SER A 20 -10.11 -14.12 -1.37
N ASP A 21 -10.55 -14.16 -0.11
CA ASP A 21 -10.96 -12.99 0.67
C ASP A 21 -10.80 -13.24 2.19
N ILE A 22 -10.89 -12.16 2.97
CA ILE A 22 -10.90 -12.18 4.45
C ILE A 22 -12.00 -11.27 5.03
N VAL A 23 -13.02 -10.91 4.24
CA VAL A 23 -14.04 -9.93 4.69
C VAL A 23 -14.82 -10.42 5.90
N ASN A 24 -15.02 -11.74 5.99
CA ASN A 24 -15.74 -12.41 7.08
C ASN A 24 -14.81 -12.87 8.21
N PHE A 25 -13.60 -12.33 8.29
CA PHE A 25 -12.67 -12.64 9.36
C PHE A 25 -12.87 -11.66 10.50
N ALA A 26 -13.00 -12.19 11.72
CA ALA A 26 -13.02 -11.37 12.93
C ALA A 26 -11.64 -11.44 13.57
N PHE A 27 -10.95 -10.30 13.66
CA PHE A 27 -9.65 -10.20 14.32
C PHE A 27 -9.80 -9.63 15.74
N PRO A 28 -9.00 -10.10 16.71
CA PRO A 28 -9.04 -9.55 18.06
C PRO A 28 -8.39 -8.16 18.09
N ASP A 29 -8.90 -7.29 18.96
CA ASP A 29 -8.37 -5.93 19.14
C ASP A 29 -6.92 -5.90 19.66
N SER A 30 -6.38 -7.02 20.12
CA SER A 30 -4.99 -7.14 20.55
C SER A 30 -4.00 -7.42 19.42
N LEU A 31 -4.46 -7.61 18.18
CA LEU A 31 -3.63 -8.00 17.06
C LEU A 31 -2.72 -6.85 16.59
N ASP A 32 -1.40 -7.08 16.66
CA ASP A 32 -0.39 -6.10 16.26
C ASP A 32 0.08 -6.33 14.81
N VAL A 33 0.04 -7.58 14.32
CA VAL A 33 0.59 -7.99 13.01
C VAL A 33 -0.40 -8.86 12.25
N LEU A 34 -0.72 -8.45 11.02
CA LEU A 34 -1.47 -9.24 10.04
C LEU A 34 -0.65 -9.39 8.75
N ASP A 35 -0.23 -10.61 8.45
CA ASP A 35 0.52 -10.93 7.24
C ASP A 35 -0.40 -11.64 6.23
N LEU A 36 -0.66 -10.98 5.11
CA LEU A 36 -1.48 -11.47 3.99
C LEU A 36 -0.62 -11.67 2.73
N SER A 37 0.71 -11.77 2.89
CA SER A 37 1.62 -11.83 1.77
C SER A 37 1.47 -13.10 0.95
N LYS A 38 1.70 -13.04 -0.36
CA LYS A 38 1.57 -14.18 -1.29
C LYS A 38 0.19 -14.86 -1.28
N SER A 39 -0.84 -14.22 -0.75
CA SER A 39 -2.22 -14.71 -0.80
C SER A 39 -2.92 -14.28 -2.09
N TYR A 40 -3.95 -15.02 -2.50
CA TYR A 40 -4.77 -14.76 -3.70
C TYR A 40 -5.86 -13.69 -3.48
N ILE A 41 -5.80 -12.96 -2.37
CA ILE A 41 -6.77 -11.90 -2.04
C ILE A 41 -6.53 -10.72 -2.99
N THR A 42 -7.54 -10.35 -3.77
CA THR A 42 -7.48 -9.24 -4.76
C THR A 42 -8.12 -7.95 -4.27
N SER A 43 -8.83 -7.97 -3.14
CA SER A 43 -9.37 -6.78 -2.47
C SER A 43 -9.40 -6.97 -0.95
N ILE A 44 -9.20 -5.90 -0.20
CA ILE A 44 -9.41 -5.83 1.26
C ILE A 44 -10.51 -4.82 1.63
N GLU A 45 -11.33 -4.43 0.66
CA GLU A 45 -12.53 -3.62 0.90
C GLU A 45 -13.47 -4.34 1.89
N GLY A 46 -14.03 -3.59 2.84
CA GLY A 46 -14.93 -4.12 3.87
C GLY A 46 -14.27 -4.93 4.99
N VAL A 47 -12.95 -5.16 4.93
CA VAL A 47 -12.22 -5.85 6.01
C VAL A 47 -12.19 -4.96 7.26
N LYS A 48 -12.62 -5.52 8.39
CA LYS A 48 -12.55 -4.85 9.69
C LYS A 48 -11.18 -5.07 10.31
N PHE A 49 -10.26 -4.13 10.11
CA PHE A 49 -8.94 -4.17 10.72
C PHE A 49 -9.02 -3.88 12.23
N PRO A 50 -8.20 -4.57 13.05
CA PRO A 50 -8.14 -4.29 14.49
C PRO A 50 -7.54 -2.90 14.76
N LYS A 51 -8.05 -2.22 15.79
CA LYS A 51 -7.77 -0.79 16.04
C LYS A 51 -6.30 -0.49 16.34
N ILE A 52 -5.56 -1.45 16.88
CA ILE A 52 -4.15 -1.28 17.25
C ILE A 52 -3.19 -1.88 16.22
N LEU A 53 -3.68 -2.35 15.07
CA LEU A 53 -2.85 -3.03 14.09
C LEU A 53 -1.66 -2.14 13.71
N VAL A 54 -0.45 -2.64 13.95
CA VAL A 54 0.79 -1.91 13.74
C VAL A 54 1.43 -2.30 12.41
N SER A 55 1.19 -3.52 11.94
CA SER A 55 1.74 -4.04 10.67
C SER A 55 0.68 -4.77 9.85
N LEU A 56 0.59 -4.39 8.58
CA LEU A 56 -0.15 -5.11 7.56
C LEU A 56 0.80 -5.38 6.40
N ASN A 57 1.01 -6.66 6.04
CA ASN A 57 1.75 -7.01 4.84
C ASN A 57 0.78 -7.54 3.78
N PRO A 58 0.28 -6.69 2.87
CA PRO A 58 -0.63 -7.13 1.82
C PRO A 58 0.10 -7.60 0.55
N SER A 59 1.44 -7.70 0.54
CA SER A 59 2.23 -8.01 -0.67
C SER A 59 1.78 -9.30 -1.34
N SER A 60 1.01 -9.19 -2.43
CA SER A 60 0.55 -10.33 -3.22
C SER A 60 1.28 -10.34 -4.55
N ASN A 61 1.29 -11.50 -5.21
CA ASN A 61 1.64 -11.60 -6.62
C ASN A 61 0.55 -10.98 -7.52
N PHE A 62 -0.60 -10.60 -6.94
CA PHE A 62 -1.73 -10.00 -7.63
C PHE A 62 -1.95 -8.56 -7.16
N PRO A 63 -2.35 -7.67 -8.09
CA PRO A 63 -2.67 -6.31 -7.75
C PRO A 63 -3.91 -6.31 -6.84
N ARG A 64 -3.92 -5.48 -5.77
CA ARG A 64 -5.00 -5.42 -4.78
C ARG A 64 -5.60 -4.02 -4.68
N SER A 65 -6.92 -3.88 -4.84
CA SER A 65 -7.60 -2.60 -4.64
C SER A 65 -7.77 -2.31 -3.14
N ILE A 66 -7.64 -1.04 -2.77
CA ILE A 66 -7.90 -0.54 -1.41
C ILE A 66 -8.98 0.55 -1.37
N ALA A 67 -9.73 0.72 -2.46
CA ALA A 67 -10.81 1.71 -2.48
C ALA A 67 -11.76 1.48 -1.29
N GLY A 68 -12.08 2.55 -0.56
CA GLY A 68 -12.99 2.48 0.60
C GLY A 68 -12.44 1.75 1.83
N VAL A 69 -11.16 1.36 1.83
CA VAL A 69 -10.54 0.72 3.00
C VAL A 69 -10.27 1.74 4.09
N GLN A 70 -10.70 1.40 5.32
CA GLN A 70 -10.36 2.14 6.53
C GLN A 70 -9.23 1.46 7.28
N PHE A 71 -8.02 1.98 7.11
CA PHE A 71 -6.85 1.55 7.85
C PHE A 71 -6.85 2.13 9.27
N PRO A 72 -6.35 1.38 10.28
CA PRO A 72 -6.31 1.87 11.65
C PRO A 72 -5.24 2.96 11.83
N PRO A 73 -5.48 3.99 12.66
CA PRO A 73 -4.57 5.14 12.84
C PRO A 73 -3.25 4.80 13.55
N THR A 74 -3.16 3.60 14.13
CA THR A 74 -1.99 3.08 14.85
C THR A 74 -1.01 2.34 13.95
N LEU A 75 -1.35 2.19 12.66
CA LEU A 75 -0.55 1.49 11.67
C LEU A 75 0.70 2.32 11.35
N ARG A 76 1.78 2.07 12.10
CA ARG A 76 2.95 2.96 12.17
C ARG A 76 4.24 2.36 11.61
N ARG A 77 4.23 1.18 10.98
CA ARG A 77 5.49 0.50 10.63
C ARG A 77 6.08 0.85 9.26
N PRO A 78 7.42 0.87 9.18
CA PRO A 78 8.24 1.00 7.96
C PRO A 78 7.98 -0.02 6.84
N ASN A 79 7.18 -1.06 7.07
CA ASN A 79 7.02 -2.20 6.14
C ASN A 79 5.57 -2.39 5.68
N LEU A 80 4.79 -1.31 5.61
CA LEU A 80 3.60 -1.34 4.76
C LEU A 80 4.05 -1.25 3.31
N ASN A 81 4.28 -2.42 2.72
CA ASN A 81 4.33 -2.59 1.29
C ASN A 81 2.88 -2.64 0.80
N ILE A 82 2.33 -1.48 0.45
CA ILE A 82 0.99 -1.39 -0.14
C ILE A 82 1.13 -1.45 -1.65
N ILE A 83 0.46 -2.43 -2.25
CA ILE A 83 0.30 -2.53 -3.70
C ILE A 83 -1.05 -1.91 -4.05
N LEU A 84 -1.02 -0.79 -4.76
CA LEU A 84 -2.19 -0.07 -5.26
C LEU A 84 -2.30 -0.29 -6.75
N ILE A 85 -3.49 -0.64 -7.21
CA ILE A 85 -3.74 -0.81 -8.64
C ILE A 85 -4.04 0.54 -9.31
N ASN A 86 -4.66 1.45 -8.55
CA ASN A 86 -5.16 2.73 -9.04
C ASN A 86 -4.93 3.82 -7.98
N ALA A 87 -4.34 4.97 -8.34
CA ALA A 87 -4.15 6.08 -7.40
C ALA A 87 -5.46 6.68 -6.88
N GLY A 88 -6.58 6.52 -7.59
CA GLY A 88 -7.91 6.88 -7.09
C GLY A 88 -8.29 6.13 -5.81
N ASP A 89 -7.71 4.94 -5.58
CA ASP A 89 -7.92 4.18 -4.36
C ASP A 89 -7.30 4.90 -3.15
N ILE A 90 -6.25 5.70 -3.34
CA ILE A 90 -5.65 6.53 -2.27
C ILE A 90 -6.66 7.55 -1.77
N GLN A 91 -7.31 8.28 -2.68
CA GLN A 91 -8.31 9.30 -2.33
C GLN A 91 -9.52 8.71 -1.60
N LYS A 92 -9.92 7.49 -2.00
CA LYS A 92 -11.06 6.79 -1.41
C LYS A 92 -10.71 6.09 -0.09
N SER A 93 -9.43 5.93 0.21
CA SER A 93 -8.94 5.37 1.47
C SER A 93 -8.59 6.48 2.46
N ASN A 94 -8.51 6.15 3.74
CA ASN A 94 -8.02 7.08 4.77
C ASN A 94 -6.48 7.14 4.88
N LEU A 95 -5.74 6.63 3.89
CA LEU A 95 -4.26 6.58 3.93
C LEU A 95 -3.60 7.97 3.96
N HIS A 96 -4.30 9.01 3.52
CA HIS A 96 -3.78 10.37 3.47
C HIS A 96 -3.68 11.04 4.85
N GLU A 97 -4.36 10.51 5.87
CA GLU A 97 -4.53 11.24 7.14
C GLU A 97 -3.45 10.95 8.19
N ASN A 98 -2.69 9.84 8.10
CA ASN A 98 -1.76 9.51 9.20
C ASN A 98 -0.72 8.37 8.98
N PHE A 99 -0.36 8.01 7.75
CA PHE A 99 0.44 6.80 7.52
C PHE A 99 1.90 7.09 7.15
N HIS A 100 2.83 6.51 7.92
CA HIS A 100 4.25 6.43 7.58
C HIS A 100 4.48 5.31 6.55
N ILE A 101 3.97 5.49 5.34
CA ILE A 101 4.23 4.56 4.23
C ILE A 101 5.67 4.77 3.77
N GLU A 102 6.53 3.79 3.99
CA GLU A 102 7.91 3.85 3.48
C GLU A 102 8.03 3.24 2.09
N THR A 103 7.21 2.24 1.75
CA THR A 103 7.27 1.58 0.44
C THR A 103 5.89 1.53 -0.22
N LEU A 104 5.76 2.17 -1.37
CA LEU A 104 4.53 2.18 -2.16
C LEU A 104 4.77 1.48 -3.49
N TYR A 105 3.88 0.57 -3.86
CA TYR A 105 3.84 0.00 -5.21
C TYR A 105 2.55 0.51 -5.86
N LEU A 106 2.66 1.24 -6.95
CA LEU A 106 1.54 1.63 -7.81
C LEU A 106 1.67 0.81 -9.09
N GLY A 107 0.59 0.17 -9.56
CA GLY A 107 0.65 -0.45 -10.87
C GLY A 107 -0.64 -0.90 -11.48
N GLY A 108 -0.78 -0.78 -12.79
CA GLY A 108 -2.01 -1.03 -13.52
C GLY A 108 -2.14 -0.09 -14.71
N GLN A 109 -2.84 -0.53 -15.75
CA GLN A 109 -2.95 0.13 -17.08
C GLN A 109 -3.76 1.44 -17.09
N ASP A 110 -4.13 1.96 -15.92
CA ASP A 110 -4.95 3.16 -15.81
C ASP A 110 -4.09 4.43 -15.72
N LYS A 111 -4.70 5.55 -16.12
CA LYS A 111 -4.11 6.88 -15.98
C LYS A 111 -4.00 7.22 -14.49
N ILE A 112 -2.78 7.43 -14.00
CA ILE A 112 -2.50 7.70 -12.58
C ILE A 112 -2.35 9.20 -12.35
N ASP A 113 -3.19 9.76 -11.48
CA ASP A 113 -2.99 11.08 -10.90
C ASP A 113 -2.16 10.99 -9.62
N PHE A 114 -0.91 11.45 -9.71
CA PHE A 114 0.03 11.47 -8.60
C PHE A 114 -0.20 12.64 -7.62
N SER A 115 -1.19 13.50 -7.85
CA SER A 115 -1.54 14.58 -6.92
C SER A 115 -1.78 14.07 -5.48
N CYS A 116 -2.33 12.86 -5.34
CA CYS A 116 -2.54 12.21 -4.03
C CYS A 116 -1.26 11.75 -3.35
N CYS A 117 -0.18 11.54 -4.12
CA CYS A 117 1.13 11.22 -3.57
C CYS A 117 1.76 12.42 -2.86
N MET A 118 1.24 13.65 -3.03
CA MET A 118 1.64 14.82 -2.21
C MET A 118 1.41 14.59 -0.71
N LEU A 119 0.53 13.65 -0.34
CA LEU A 119 0.15 13.36 1.04
C LEU A 119 1.14 12.39 1.73
N LEU A 120 2.12 11.84 0.99
CA LEU A 120 3.04 10.80 1.46
C LEU A 120 4.48 11.35 1.66
N GLU A 121 4.63 12.37 2.50
CA GLU A 121 5.92 13.06 2.73
C GLU A 121 7.04 12.14 3.29
N ASN A 122 6.69 10.97 3.79
CA ASN A 122 7.62 10.00 4.39
C ASN A 122 7.95 8.80 3.47
N LEU A 123 7.59 8.88 2.19
CA LEU A 123 7.86 7.80 1.24
C LEU A 123 9.37 7.65 0.97
N HIS A 124 9.90 6.45 1.21
CA HIS A 124 11.32 6.11 1.02
C HIS A 124 11.56 5.27 -0.24
N SER A 125 10.59 4.46 -0.64
CA SER A 125 10.66 3.57 -1.79
C SER A 125 9.35 3.63 -2.56
N LEU A 126 9.45 3.79 -3.87
CA LEU A 126 8.29 3.78 -4.77
C LEU A 126 8.58 2.83 -5.92
N SER A 127 7.62 1.97 -6.24
CA SER A 127 7.63 1.16 -7.44
C SER A 127 6.41 1.52 -8.27
N LEU A 128 6.61 1.79 -9.55
CA LEU A 128 5.58 2.07 -10.54
C LEU A 128 5.63 0.95 -11.58
N CYS A 129 4.51 0.29 -11.87
CA CYS A 129 4.47 -0.79 -12.86
C CYS A 129 3.25 -0.63 -13.78
N HIS A 130 3.44 -0.61 -15.09
CA HIS A 130 2.36 -0.45 -16.08
C HIS A 130 1.54 0.86 -15.96
N CYS A 131 2.09 1.93 -15.38
CA CYS A 131 1.34 3.17 -15.10
C CYS A 131 1.40 4.18 -16.26
N ILE A 132 0.31 4.91 -16.52
CA ILE A 132 0.31 6.06 -17.43
C ILE A 132 0.18 7.34 -16.60
N ALA A 133 1.24 8.15 -16.51
CA ALA A 133 1.19 9.38 -15.72
C ALA A 133 0.20 10.39 -16.33
N SER A 134 -0.75 10.88 -15.53
CA SER A 134 -1.74 11.85 -16.00
C SER A 134 -1.25 13.30 -15.94
N ASN A 135 -0.32 13.56 -15.02
CA ASN A 135 0.20 14.86 -14.65
C ASN A 135 1.71 14.74 -14.35
N SER A 136 2.43 15.84 -14.48
CA SER A 136 3.81 15.92 -14.01
C SER A 136 3.85 15.91 -12.49
N TYR A 137 4.67 15.03 -11.90
CA TYR A 137 4.83 14.92 -10.45
C TYR A 137 6.30 14.90 -10.07
N ARG A 138 6.64 15.52 -8.92
CA ARG A 138 7.96 15.49 -8.30
C ARG A 138 7.87 14.68 -7.01
N PHE A 139 8.62 13.59 -6.91
CA PHE A 139 8.64 12.79 -5.69
C PHE A 139 9.30 13.54 -4.53
N GLY A 140 8.84 13.25 -3.31
CA GLY A 140 9.33 13.91 -2.10
C GLY A 140 10.82 13.69 -1.85
N HIS A 141 11.46 14.64 -1.17
CA HIS A 141 12.91 14.65 -0.91
C HIS A 141 13.42 13.47 -0.06
N LYS A 142 12.55 12.67 0.56
CA LYS A 142 12.93 11.47 1.34
C LYS A 142 13.01 10.19 0.52
N LEU A 143 12.63 10.23 -0.76
CA LEU A 143 12.66 9.08 -1.64
C LEU A 143 14.12 8.61 -1.86
N LYS A 144 14.39 7.35 -1.52
CA LYS A 144 15.69 6.68 -1.64
C LYS A 144 15.69 5.62 -2.74
N SER A 145 14.54 5.05 -3.07
CA SER A 145 14.40 4.01 -4.10
C SER A 145 13.23 4.32 -5.02
N LEU A 146 13.46 4.25 -6.32
CA LEU A 146 12.45 4.40 -7.36
C LEU A 146 12.59 3.28 -8.38
N GLN A 147 11.55 2.49 -8.54
CA GLN A 147 11.43 1.47 -9.59
C GLN A 147 10.31 1.89 -10.53
N ILE A 148 10.55 1.81 -11.83
CA ILE A 148 9.62 2.18 -12.88
C ILE A 148 9.69 1.06 -13.91
N GLU A 149 8.58 0.39 -14.17
CA GLU A 149 8.50 -0.68 -15.16
C GLU A 149 7.29 -0.47 -16.05
N TYR A 150 7.48 -0.53 -17.37
CA TYR A 150 6.38 -0.44 -18.35
C TYR A 150 5.47 0.80 -18.19
N CYS A 151 6.00 1.92 -17.68
CA CYS A 151 5.24 3.16 -17.49
C CYS A 151 5.37 4.09 -18.71
N ASP A 152 4.27 4.75 -19.09
CA ASP A 152 4.30 5.82 -20.09
C ASP A 152 4.55 7.17 -19.40
N TYR A 153 5.74 7.74 -19.65
CA TYR A 153 6.20 9.03 -19.13
C TYR A 153 6.14 10.17 -20.15
N THR A 154 5.54 9.95 -21.34
CA THR A 154 5.48 10.97 -22.41
C THR A 154 4.73 12.24 -22.03
N ASN A 155 3.87 12.19 -20.99
CA ASN A 155 3.14 13.35 -20.44
C ASN A 155 3.78 14.01 -19.22
N GLY A 156 5.08 13.78 -18.96
CA GLY A 156 5.85 14.66 -18.07
C GLY A 156 6.08 14.16 -16.63
N MET A 157 6.16 12.84 -16.41
CA MET A 157 6.73 12.35 -15.15
C MET A 157 8.19 12.81 -15.06
N SER A 158 8.48 13.74 -14.15
CA SER A 158 9.83 14.27 -13.92
C SER A 158 10.28 13.85 -12.55
N ILE A 159 11.36 13.09 -12.46
CA ILE A 159 11.91 12.63 -11.17
C ILE A 159 12.33 13.84 -10.28
N GLY A 160 12.38 15.07 -10.81
CA GLY A 160 12.64 16.28 -10.03
C GLY A 160 13.98 16.23 -9.31
N GLU A 161 14.14 17.05 -8.28
CA GLU A 161 15.34 17.09 -7.45
C GLU A 161 15.27 16.05 -6.31
N CYS A 162 15.23 14.76 -6.66
CA CYS A 162 15.33 13.67 -5.67
C CYS A 162 16.78 13.45 -5.22
N PHE A 163 17.38 14.44 -4.53
CA PHE A 163 18.80 14.39 -4.12
C PHE A 163 19.18 13.21 -3.22
N ASN A 164 18.21 12.58 -2.57
CA ASN A 164 18.42 11.42 -1.71
C ASN A 164 18.18 10.06 -2.40
N LEU A 165 17.86 10.06 -3.71
CA LEU A 165 17.65 8.85 -4.47
C LEU A 165 18.96 8.06 -4.59
N LYS A 166 18.97 6.83 -4.07
CA LYS A 166 20.12 5.92 -4.09
C LYS A 166 19.95 4.80 -5.10
N TYR A 167 18.72 4.37 -5.33
CA TYR A 167 18.38 3.25 -6.18
C TYR A 167 17.35 3.70 -7.22
N LEU A 168 17.68 3.53 -8.50
CA LEU A 168 16.81 3.84 -9.63
C LEU A 168 16.80 2.65 -10.58
N TYR A 169 15.63 2.07 -10.80
CA TYR A 169 15.39 0.98 -11.74
C TYR A 169 14.35 1.47 -12.75
N ILE A 170 14.66 1.39 -14.06
CA ILE A 170 13.82 1.85 -15.18
C ILE A 170 13.76 0.75 -16.22
#